data_AF-A0A2T4S1S4-F1
#
_entry.id   AF-A0A2T4S1S4-F1
#
_cell.length_a   1.000
_cell.length_b   1.000
_cell.length_c   1.000
_cell.angle_alpha   90.00
_cell.angle_beta   90.00
_cell.angle_gamma   90.00
#
_symmetry.space_group_name_H-M   'P 1'
#
loop_
_entity.id
_entity.type
_entity.pdbx_description
1 polymer ?
#
loop_
_entity_poly.entity_id
_entity_poly.type
_entity_poly.pdbx_seq_one_letter_code
_entity_poly.pdbx_strand_id
1 'polypeptide(L)'
;WYTYHKDYHSFVMVSYMNNKVNGIYSNQNVISSKSKIKYGSPKSAVRDRLGQPIDEMTKGNYRYQITSDEYDVFDKDGIYTTVFYDKHENNQVTGVMQISKEMEHRLTKPYGAPSSSLAQSFEMQNFDIVNAERVQKGLSVLK
;
A
#
# COMPACT_ATOMS: atom_id res chain seq x y z
N TRP A 1 10.32 -5.16 5.53
CA TRP A 1 9.04 -5.79 5.20
C TRP A 1 9.20 -7.29 5.29
N TYR A 2 8.17 -7.96 5.81
CA TYR A 2 8.05 -9.41 5.88
C TYR A 2 6.83 -9.81 5.06
N THR A 3 7.01 -10.72 4.12
CA THR A 3 5.93 -11.20 3.25
C THR A 3 5.34 -12.48 3.83
N TYR A 4 4.00 -12.55 3.90
CA TYR A 4 3.26 -13.73 4.32
C TYR A 4 2.23 -14.09 3.26
N HIS A 5 2.21 -15.36 2.84
CA HIS A 5 1.21 -15.90 1.94
C HIS A 5 1.28 -17.44 1.96
N LYS A 6 0.29 -18.09 1.35
CA LYS A 6 0.35 -19.49 0.92
C LYS A 6 0.20 -19.54 -0.60
N ASP A 7 1.29 -19.79 -1.32
CA ASP A 7 1.31 -19.76 -2.79
C ASP A 7 0.71 -18.45 -3.37
N TYR A 8 1.11 -17.32 -2.78
CA TYR A 8 0.57 -15.97 -3.02
C TYR A 8 -0.93 -15.78 -2.78
N HIS A 9 -1.66 -16.77 -2.26
CA HIS A 9 -2.96 -16.56 -1.63
C HIS A 9 -2.82 -15.97 -0.23
N SER A 10 -3.79 -15.17 0.17
CA SER A 10 -3.80 -14.45 1.44
C SER A 10 -2.58 -13.55 1.61
N PHE A 11 -2.14 -12.91 0.52
CA PHE A 11 -0.89 -12.15 0.48
C PHE A 11 -0.94 -10.91 1.36
N VAL A 12 0.06 -10.75 2.23
CA VAL A 12 0.24 -9.56 3.07
C VAL A 12 1.72 -9.28 3.29
N MET A 13 2.09 -8.01 3.22
CA MET A 13 3.40 -7.52 3.63
C MET A 13 3.26 -6.75 4.93
N VAL A 14 4.12 -7.03 5.91
CA VAL A 14 4.13 -6.34 7.22
C VAL A 14 5.50 -5.73 7.49
N SER A 15 5.52 -4.48 7.92
CA SER A 15 6.73 -3.80 8.37
C SER A 15 6.77 -3.79 9.90
N TYR A 16 7.89 -4.26 10.47
CA TYR A 16 8.15 -4.26 11.90
C TYR A 16 9.32 -3.35 12.25
N MET A 17 9.22 -2.71 13.41
CA MET A 17 10.30 -1.97 14.03
C MET A 17 10.14 -2.04 15.54
N ASN A 18 11.20 -2.41 16.26
CA ASN A 18 11.15 -2.62 17.71
C ASN A 18 9.99 -3.56 18.12
N ASN A 19 9.80 -4.64 17.36
CA ASN A 19 8.70 -5.61 17.52
C ASN A 19 7.28 -5.02 17.43
N LYS A 20 7.12 -3.83 16.84
CA LYS A 20 5.83 -3.21 16.57
C LYS A 20 5.55 -3.11 15.07
N VAL A 21 4.32 -3.39 14.67
CA VAL A 21 3.84 -3.16 13.30
C VAL A 21 3.76 -1.66 13.06
N ASN A 22 4.38 -1.21 11.97
CA ASN A 22 4.38 0.20 11.57
C ASN A 22 3.94 0.42 10.12
N GLY A 23 3.77 -0.67 9.37
CA GLY A 23 3.29 -0.65 8.01
C GLY A 23 2.67 -2.00 7.63
N ILE A 24 1.64 -1.97 6.80
CA ILE A 24 1.02 -3.17 6.25
C ILE A 24 0.56 -2.88 4.82
N TYR A 25 0.65 -3.87 3.94
CA TYR A 25 0.13 -3.82 2.58
C TYR A 25 -0.54 -5.14 2.22
N SER A 26 -1.64 -5.09 1.49
CA SER A 26 -2.22 -6.25 0.79
C SER A 26 -3.00 -5.82 -0.44
N ASN A 27 -2.93 -6.63 -1.49
CA ASN A 27 -3.82 -6.60 -2.65
C ASN A 27 -4.94 -7.64 -2.57
N GLN A 28 -5.18 -8.21 -1.40
CA GLN A 28 -6.20 -9.22 -1.17
C GLN A 28 -7.06 -8.86 0.04
N ASN A 29 -8.22 -9.52 0.16
CA ASN A 29 -9.21 -9.20 1.19
C ASN A 29 -8.84 -9.71 2.59
N VAL A 30 -7.56 -9.99 2.86
CA VAL A 30 -7.05 -10.39 4.19
C VAL A 30 -6.99 -9.23 5.16
N ILE A 31 -6.83 -8.00 4.67
CA ILE A 31 -6.93 -6.77 5.46
C ILE A 31 -8.29 -6.13 5.15
N SER A 32 -9.38 -6.76 5.59
CA SER A 32 -10.67 -6.06 5.61
C SER A 32 -10.64 -5.07 6.77
N SER A 33 -10.23 -3.83 6.51
CA SER A 33 -10.23 -2.79 7.54
C SER A 33 -11.67 -2.51 8.02
N LYS A 34 -11.83 -1.82 9.15
CA LYS A 34 -13.15 -1.37 9.66
C LYS A 34 -14.00 -0.64 8.59
N SER A 35 -13.37 -0.06 7.57
CA SER A 35 -14.06 0.61 6.47
C SER A 35 -14.67 -0.34 5.43
N LYS A 36 -14.50 -1.67 5.57
CA LYS A 36 -15.06 -2.70 4.66
C LYS A 36 -14.65 -2.51 3.18
N ILE A 37 -13.55 -1.80 2.92
CA ILE A 37 -12.98 -1.69 1.57
C ILE A 37 -12.37 -3.03 1.21
N LYS A 38 -12.66 -3.46 -0.01
CA LYS A 38 -12.25 -4.74 -0.58
C LYS A 38 -11.66 -4.53 -1.97
N TYR A 39 -10.86 -5.48 -2.43
CA TYR A 39 -10.49 -5.58 -3.84
C TYR A 39 -11.75 -5.48 -4.73
N GLY A 40 -11.69 -4.72 -5.81
CA GLY A 40 -12.81 -4.45 -6.71
C GLY A 40 -13.77 -3.35 -6.24
N SER A 41 -13.61 -2.78 -5.03
CA SER A 41 -14.47 -1.68 -4.60
C SER A 41 -14.31 -0.47 -5.53
N PRO A 42 -15.37 0.25 -5.91
CA PRO A 42 -15.22 1.44 -6.73
C PRO A 42 -14.59 2.59 -5.92
N LYS A 43 -13.77 3.41 -6.57
CA LYS A 43 -13.14 4.61 -5.98
C LYS A 43 -14.13 5.54 -5.25
N SER A 44 -15.35 5.70 -5.78
CA SER A 44 -16.41 6.47 -5.12
C SER A 44 -16.76 5.92 -3.74
N ALA A 45 -16.98 4.60 -3.63
CA ALA A 45 -17.29 3.96 -2.36
C ALA A 45 -16.14 4.04 -1.35
N VAL A 46 -14.90 4.13 -1.81
CA VAL A 46 -13.74 4.38 -0.93
C VAL A 46 -13.84 5.77 -0.30
N ARG A 47 -14.06 6.81 -1.11
CA ARG A 47 -14.17 8.19 -0.65
C ARG A 47 -15.40 8.41 0.24
N ASP A 48 -16.52 7.74 -0.05
CA ASP A 48 -17.72 7.78 0.81
C ASP A 48 -17.43 7.24 2.22
N ARG A 49 -16.53 6.27 2.34
CA ARG A 49 -16.25 5.56 3.60
C ARG A 49 -15.05 6.10 4.36
N LEU A 50 -14.02 6.59 3.66
CA LEU A 50 -12.81 7.13 4.27
C LEU A 50 -12.80 8.66 4.36
N GLY A 51 -13.70 9.32 3.62
CA GLY A 51 -13.76 10.79 3.53
C GLY A 51 -12.98 11.31 2.32
N GLN A 52 -12.56 12.57 2.41
CA GLN A 52 -11.77 13.20 1.36
C GLN A 52 -10.29 12.78 1.47
N PRO A 53 -9.64 12.41 0.36
CA PRO A 53 -8.21 12.17 0.36
C PRO A 53 -7.43 13.47 0.60
N ILE A 54 -6.22 13.36 1.14
CA ILE A 54 -5.29 14.48 1.23
C ILE A 54 -4.65 14.73 -0.14
N ASP A 55 -4.40 16.00 -0.44
CA ASP A 55 -3.71 16.46 -1.64
C ASP A 55 -2.27 16.94 -1.35
N GLU A 56 -1.91 17.06 -0.08
CA GLU A 56 -0.54 17.35 0.36
C GLU A 56 -0.13 16.59 1.62
N MET A 57 1.16 16.33 1.75
CA MET A 57 1.78 15.75 2.94
C MET A 57 3.08 16.48 3.25
N THR A 58 3.33 16.81 4.51
CA THR A 58 4.59 17.43 4.95
C THR A 58 5.50 16.38 5.58
N LYS A 59 6.75 16.25 5.09
CA LYS A 59 7.79 15.42 5.71
C LYS A 59 9.06 16.23 5.92
N GLY A 60 9.41 16.46 7.18
CA GLY A 60 10.49 17.39 7.54
C GLY A 60 10.21 18.77 6.94
N ASN A 61 11.16 19.28 6.15
CA ASN A 61 11.05 20.58 5.49
C ASN A 61 10.44 20.51 4.07
N TYR A 62 9.97 19.33 3.63
CA TYR A 62 9.43 19.13 2.30
C TYR A 62 7.91 19.00 2.34
N ARG A 63 7.24 19.69 1.43
CA ARG A 63 5.81 19.51 1.14
C ARG A 63 5.68 18.71 -0.15
N TYR A 64 5.03 17.56 -0.05
CA TYR A 64 4.74 16.65 -1.17
C TYR A 64 3.32 16.90 -1.62
N GLN A 65 3.14 17.24 -2.90
CA GLN A 65 1.82 17.23 -3.53
C GLN A 65 1.45 15.81 -3.93
N ILE A 66 0.24 15.40 -3.59
CA ILE A 66 -0.32 14.08 -3.86
C ILE A 66 -1.40 14.28 -4.92
N THR A 67 -0.98 14.19 -6.18
CA THR A 67 -1.87 14.29 -7.34
C THR A 67 -1.75 13.01 -8.14
N SER A 68 -2.73 12.11 -8.03
CA SER A 68 -2.76 10.85 -8.76
C SER A 68 -4.20 10.41 -9.08
N ASP A 69 -4.38 9.85 -10.26
CA ASP A 69 -5.58 9.11 -10.65
C ASP A 69 -5.55 7.66 -10.13
N GLU A 70 -4.35 7.08 -10.02
CA GLU A 70 -4.08 5.68 -9.66
C GLU A 70 -4.11 5.39 -8.15
N TYR A 71 -4.03 6.39 -7.27
CA TYR A 71 -4.20 6.18 -5.83
C TYR A 71 -4.77 7.39 -5.10
N ASP A 72 -5.42 7.12 -3.97
CA ASP A 72 -5.83 8.13 -2.98
C ASP A 72 -5.05 7.87 -1.68
N VAL A 73 -4.68 8.95 -0.97
CA VAL A 73 -4.11 8.86 0.38
C VAL A 73 -5.08 9.48 1.38
N PHE A 74 -5.34 8.78 2.47
CA PHE A 74 -6.19 9.24 3.57
C PHE A 74 -5.37 9.37 4.84
N ASP A 75 -5.61 10.44 5.58
CA ASP A 75 -5.00 10.70 6.87
C ASP A 75 -6.05 10.59 7.97
N LYS A 76 -5.96 9.54 8.80
CA LYS A 76 -6.87 9.35 9.92
C LYS A 76 -6.24 8.55 11.05
N ASP A 77 -6.53 8.93 12.29
CA ASP A 77 -6.15 8.19 13.51
C ASP A 77 -4.65 7.84 13.61
N GLY A 78 -3.78 8.74 13.13
CA GLY A 78 -2.32 8.53 13.16
C GLY A 78 -1.79 7.55 12.10
N ILE A 79 -2.60 7.20 11.11
CA ILE A 79 -2.27 6.26 10.04
C ILE A 79 -2.51 6.94 8.68
N TYR A 80 -1.53 6.84 7.79
CA TYR A 80 -1.72 7.10 6.37
C TYR A 80 -2.21 5.83 5.69
N THR A 81 -3.39 5.89 5.08
CA THR A 81 -3.95 4.79 4.29
C THR A 81 -3.91 5.16 2.82
N THR A 82 -3.10 4.45 2.04
CA THR A 82 -3.07 4.56 0.58
C THR A 82 -3.94 3.48 -0.02
N VAL A 83 -4.86 3.86 -0.90
CA VAL A 83 -5.71 2.94 -1.66
C VAL A 83 -5.31 3.05 -3.12
N PHE A 84 -4.90 1.93 -3.71
CA PHE A 84 -4.48 1.82 -5.11
C PHE A 84 -5.65 1.39 -5.98
N TYR A 85 -5.73 1.96 -7.18
CA TYR A 85 -6.80 1.75 -8.15
C TYR A 85 -6.22 1.30 -9.49
N ASP A 86 -6.96 0.45 -10.19
CA ASP A 86 -6.67 0.13 -11.59
C ASP A 86 -7.47 1.05 -12.52
N LYS A 87 -6.77 2.00 -13.16
CA LYS A 87 -7.38 2.94 -14.11
C LYS A 87 -7.91 2.26 -15.38
N HIS A 88 -7.43 1.06 -15.70
CA HIS A 88 -7.89 0.25 -16.82
C HIS A 88 -9.06 -0.65 -16.45
N GLU A 89 -9.35 -0.83 -15.16
CA GLU A 89 -10.50 -1.57 -14.64
C GLU A 89 -11.42 -0.65 -13.83
N ASN A 90 -11.94 0.41 -14.47
CA ASN A 90 -12.95 1.32 -13.90
C ASN A 90 -12.56 2.00 -12.56
N ASN A 91 -11.26 2.21 -12.30
CA ASN A 91 -10.76 2.74 -11.03
C ASN A 91 -11.22 1.92 -9.82
N GLN A 92 -11.22 0.60 -9.96
CA GLN A 92 -11.51 -0.32 -8.87
C GLN A 92 -10.28 -0.53 -7.99
N VAL A 93 -10.49 -0.74 -6.69
CA VAL A 93 -9.43 -0.98 -5.72
C VAL A 93 -8.65 -2.24 -6.06
N THR A 94 -7.33 -2.14 -6.15
CA THR A 94 -6.40 -3.27 -6.30
C THR A 94 -5.59 -3.55 -5.05
N GLY A 95 -5.39 -2.56 -4.19
CA GLY A 95 -4.66 -2.80 -2.95
C GLY A 95 -4.80 -1.68 -1.94
N VAL A 96 -4.44 -2.00 -0.70
CA VAL A 96 -4.44 -1.07 0.42
C VAL A 96 -3.12 -1.17 1.15
N MET A 97 -2.50 -0.02 1.39
CA MET A 97 -1.33 0.12 2.25
C MET A 97 -1.69 1.03 3.43
N GLN A 98 -1.26 0.66 4.62
CA GLN A 98 -1.37 1.51 5.80
C GLN A 98 -0.01 1.66 6.45
N ILE A 99 0.46 2.90 6.61
CA ILE A 99 1.72 3.23 7.26
C ILE A 99 1.41 4.14 8.45
N SER A 100 1.98 3.84 9.61
CA SER A 100 1.88 4.74 10.76
C SER A 100 2.53 6.09 10.42
N LYS A 101 1.91 7.20 10.84
CA LYS A 101 2.50 8.54 10.64
C LYS A 101 3.91 8.63 11.19
N GLU A 102 4.13 8.06 12.37
CA GLU A 102 5.46 8.02 13.00
C GLU A 102 6.50 7.42 12.05
N MET A 103 6.18 6.30 11.38
CA MET A 103 7.07 5.70 10.40
C MET A 103 7.24 6.56 9.16
N GLU A 104 6.15 7.07 8.61
CA GLU A 104 6.16 7.90 7.39
C GLU A 104 7.03 9.14 7.56
N HIS A 105 6.97 9.79 8.72
CA HIS A 105 7.74 10.99 9.04
C HIS A 105 9.22 10.73 9.34
N ARG A 106 9.65 9.46 9.53
CA ARG A 106 11.09 9.13 9.65
C ARG A 106 11.83 9.30 8.34
N LEU A 107 11.13 9.23 7.20
CA LEU A 107 11.70 9.51 5.90
C LEU A 107 11.72 11.02 5.68
N THR A 108 12.84 11.66 6.04
CA THR A 108 13.01 13.12 5.97
C THR A 108 13.49 13.63 4.61
N LYS A 109 13.81 12.73 3.68
CA LYS A 109 14.20 13.00 2.29
C LYS A 109 13.20 12.32 1.34
N PRO A 110 13.11 12.73 0.07
CA PRO A 110 12.21 12.08 -0.89
C PRO A 110 12.44 10.57 -1.04
N TYR A 111 13.69 10.12 -0.92
CA TYR A 111 14.08 8.72 -1.04
C TYR A 111 15.04 8.30 0.09
N GLY A 112 15.03 7.00 0.39
CA GLY A 112 16.05 6.38 1.24
C GLY A 112 17.43 6.44 0.57
N ALA A 113 18.49 6.34 1.38
CA ALA A 113 19.84 6.26 0.83
C ALA A 113 19.99 4.97 -0.01
N PRO A 114 20.52 5.06 -1.24
CA PRO A 114 20.68 3.89 -2.11
C PRO A 114 21.68 2.91 -1.50
N SER A 115 21.38 1.62 -1.64
CA SER A 115 22.28 0.53 -1.27
C SER A 115 21.92 -0.74 -2.04
N SER A 116 22.88 -1.65 -2.21
CA SER A 116 22.66 -2.93 -2.90
C SER A 116 21.59 -3.78 -2.21
N SER A 117 21.57 -3.78 -0.87
CA SER A 117 20.55 -4.50 -0.10
C SER A 117 19.15 -3.91 -0.29
N LEU A 118 19.03 -2.58 -0.39
CA LEU A 118 17.76 -1.93 -0.69
C LEU A 118 17.27 -2.28 -2.10
N ALA A 119 18.16 -2.26 -3.09
CA ALA A 119 17.83 -2.64 -4.47
C ALA A 119 17.32 -4.08 -4.56
N GLN A 120 18.06 -5.04 -4.01
CA GLN A 120 17.65 -6.46 -3.96
C GLN A 120 16.32 -6.65 -3.22
N SER A 121 16.11 -5.91 -2.14
CA SER A 121 14.84 -5.96 -1.39
C SER A 121 13.66 -5.46 -2.23
N PHE A 122 13.87 -4.46 -3.09
CA PHE A 122 12.83 -3.98 -4.02
C PHE A 122 12.57 -4.97 -5.16
N GLU A 123 13.61 -5.63 -5.68
CA GLU A 123 13.45 -6.68 -6.68
C GLU A 123 12.58 -7.84 -6.15
N MET A 124 12.86 -8.31 -4.94
CA MET A 124 12.07 -9.36 -4.28
C MET A 124 10.62 -8.91 -4.02
N GLN A 125 10.42 -7.69 -3.48
CA GLN A 125 9.07 -7.17 -3.24
C GLN A 125 8.28 -7.02 -4.54
N ASN A 126 8.92 -6.57 -5.62
CA ASN A 126 8.26 -6.44 -6.91
C ASN A 126 7.83 -7.81 -7.46
N PHE A 127 8.71 -8.82 -7.37
CA PHE A 127 8.37 -10.18 -7.76
C PHE A 127 7.19 -10.75 -6.96
N ASP A 128 7.20 -10.54 -5.63
CA ASP A 128 6.14 -10.97 -4.73
C ASP A 128 4.79 -10.32 -5.07
N ILE A 129 4.77 -9.00 -5.24
CA ILE A 129 3.55 -8.24 -5.56
C ILE A 129 3.00 -8.62 -6.94
N VAL A 130 3.87 -8.79 -7.95
CA VAL A 130 3.44 -9.22 -9.28
C VAL A 130 2.78 -10.60 -9.21
N ASN A 131 3.38 -11.56 -8.49
CA ASN A 131 2.79 -12.89 -8.35
C ASN A 131 1.50 -12.89 -7.52
N ALA A 132 1.42 -12.07 -6.47
CA ALA A 132 0.20 -11.86 -5.71
C ALA A 132 -0.94 -11.30 -6.57
N GLU A 133 -0.66 -10.34 -7.45
CA GLU A 133 -1.66 -9.78 -8.36
C GLU A 133 -2.08 -10.79 -9.44
N ARG A 134 -1.12 -11.57 -9.97
CA ARG A 134 -1.43 -12.66 -10.90
C ARG A 134 -2.38 -13.67 -10.28
N VAL A 135 -2.09 -14.14 -9.06
CA VAL A 135 -2.98 -15.07 -8.34
C VAL A 135 -4.33 -14.44 -8.05
N GLN A 136 -4.37 -13.16 -7.66
CA GLN A 136 -5.63 -12.42 -7.46
C GLN A 136 -6.48 -12.35 -8.74
N LYS A 137 -5.85 -12.29 -9.92
CA LYS A 137 -6.50 -12.35 -11.24
C LYS A 137 -6.64 -13.78 -11.81
N GLY A 138 -6.35 -14.82 -11.03
CA GLY A 138 -6.51 -16.23 -11.46
C GLY A 138 -5.44 -16.73 -12.43
N LEU A 139 -4.29 -16.06 -12.51
CA LEU A 139 -3.15 -16.42 -13.35
C LEU A 139 -2.08 -17.20 -12.55
N SER A 140 -1.37 -18.09 -13.22
CA SER A 140 -0.23 -18.82 -12.64
C SER A 140 0.92 -17.90 -12.25
N VAL A 141 1.64 -18.25 -11.19
CA VAL A 141 2.84 -17.53 -10.75
C VAL A 141 3.97 -17.58 -11.80
N LEU A 142 4.81 -16.55 -11.81
CA LEU A 142 6.06 -16.48 -12.55
C LEU A 142 7.17 -17.22 -11.79
N LYS A 143 8.20 -17.66 -12.52
CA LYS A 143 9.39 -18.34 -12.00
C LYS A 143 10.60 -17.42 -12.09
#